data_AF-A0A397T7H9-F1
#
_entry.id   AF-A0A397T7H9-F1
#
_cell.length_a   1.000
_cell.length_b   1.000
_cell.length_c   1.000
_cell.angle_alpha   90.00
_cell.angle_beta   90.00
_cell.angle_gamma   90.00
#
_symmetry.space_group_name_H-M   'P 1'
#
loop_
_entity.id
_entity.type
_entity.pdbx_description
1 polymer ?
#
loop_
_entity_poly.entity_id
_entity_poly.type
_entity_poly.pdbx_seq_one_letter_code
_entity_poly.pdbx_strand_id
1 'polypeptide(L)'
;MVISIETSIEWGGCDPSGSQPWPNIVVEVAYTQSEADVKNKVEQYWLQAGRAHDAIAIKIDEFIAPATRPSVMTAWHYCINNLTPIGALNPTMYEFGTVSRGGNQINLQPADQCVINIQTACLYHGVLPVNVMNPPPPPPPQLPLPNPIAAVPNPIPIDLYHVQFAILNN
;
A
#
# COMPACT_ATOMS: atom_id res chain seq x y z
N MET A 1 5.85 11.37 15.11
CA MET A 1 4.43 11.25 14.71
C MET A 1 4.30 10.04 13.80
N VAL A 2 3.27 9.22 14.03
CA VAL A 2 2.92 8.07 13.18
C VAL A 2 1.54 8.38 12.62
N ILE A 3 1.40 8.27 11.31
CA ILE A 3 0.09 8.38 10.65
C ILE A 3 -0.17 7.02 10.04
N SER A 4 -1.12 6.28 10.63
CA SER A 4 -1.70 5.11 10.00
C SER A 4 -2.89 5.61 9.17
N ILE A 5 -2.81 5.45 7.85
CA ILE A 5 -3.94 5.72 6.97
C ILE A 5 -4.58 4.36 6.68
N GLU A 6 -5.79 4.18 7.20
CA GLU A 6 -6.61 2.99 6.98
C GLU A 6 -7.59 3.30 5.85
N THR A 7 -7.47 2.60 4.72
CA THR A 7 -8.46 2.68 3.65
C THR A 7 -9.23 1.37 3.59
N SER A 8 -10.47 1.40 4.11
CA SER A 8 -11.43 0.32 3.91
C SER A 8 -12.17 0.57 2.60
N ILE A 9 -11.90 -0.24 1.57
CA ILE A 9 -12.91 -0.52 0.55
C ILE A 9 -13.81 -1.59 1.20
N GLU A 10 -15.13 -1.38 1.22
CA GLU A 10 -16.17 -2.01 2.09
C GLU A 10 -16.28 -3.55 2.08
N TRP A 11 -15.27 -4.28 1.60
CA TRP A 11 -15.20 -5.74 1.51
C TRP A 11 -13.94 -6.29 2.19
N GLY A 12 -13.51 -5.65 3.27
CA GLY A 12 -12.42 -6.09 4.13
C GLY A 12 -12.62 -7.47 4.75
N GLY A 13 -11.54 -8.21 4.98
CA GLY A 13 -11.57 -9.45 5.75
C GLY A 13 -12.17 -9.20 7.14
N CYS A 14 -13.04 -10.10 7.61
CA CYS A 14 -13.53 -10.06 8.99
C CYS A 14 -12.59 -10.85 9.89
N ASP A 15 -12.44 -10.42 11.14
CA ASP A 15 -11.82 -11.27 12.16
C ASP A 15 -12.59 -12.60 12.33
N PRO A 16 -12.01 -13.63 12.97
CA PRO A 16 -12.68 -14.93 13.14
C PRO A 16 -14.05 -14.85 13.84
N SER A 17 -14.32 -13.77 14.59
CA SER A 17 -15.61 -13.53 15.25
C SER A 17 -16.64 -12.79 14.39
N GLY A 18 -16.25 -12.32 13.19
CA GLY A 18 -17.14 -11.61 12.27
C GLY A 18 -17.55 -10.20 12.73
N SER A 19 -16.84 -9.63 13.70
CA SER A 19 -17.29 -8.42 14.41
C SER A 19 -16.54 -7.15 14.02
N GLN A 20 -15.34 -7.26 13.45
CA GLN A 20 -14.55 -6.11 12.99
C GLN A 20 -14.10 -6.28 11.54
N PRO A 21 -14.49 -5.36 10.62
CA PRO A 21 -13.92 -5.33 9.27
C PRO A 21 -12.48 -4.81 9.34
N TRP A 22 -11.54 -5.53 8.74
CA TRP A 22 -10.16 -5.08 8.57
C TRP A 22 -9.97 -4.40 7.22
N PRO A 23 -9.09 -3.38 7.12
CA PRO A 23 -8.80 -2.76 5.84
C PRO A 23 -8.11 -3.74 4.88
N ASN A 24 -8.36 -3.63 3.58
CA ASN A 24 -7.66 -4.45 2.58
C ASN A 24 -6.19 -4.05 2.45
N ILE A 25 -5.89 -2.76 2.65
CA ILE A 25 -4.54 -2.21 2.64
C ILE A 25 -4.33 -1.26 3.83
N VAL A 26 -3.14 -1.32 4.42
CA VAL A 26 -2.69 -0.38 5.44
C VAL A 26 -1.49 0.41 4.93
N VAL A 27 -1.48 1.73 5.14
CA VAL A 27 -0.27 2.54 4.92
C VAL A 27 0.23 3.05 6.27
N GLU A 28 1.40 2.60 6.67
CA GLU A 28 2.03 2.92 7.95
C GLU A 28 3.21 3.88 7.71
N VAL A 29 3.08 5.15 8.14
CA VAL A 29 4.11 6.16 7.92
C VAL A 29 4.84 6.51 9.22
N ALA A 30 6.17 6.46 9.19
CA ALA A 30 7.02 6.70 10.33
C ALA A 30 8.14 7.70 10.05
N TYR A 31 8.28 8.69 10.94
CA TYR A 31 9.39 9.64 10.93
C TYR A 31 10.41 9.32 12.02
N THR A 32 10.00 9.31 13.29
CA THR A 32 10.92 9.12 14.44
C THR A 32 11.06 7.67 14.89
N GLN A 33 10.14 6.78 14.50
CA GLN A 33 10.25 5.36 14.83
C GLN A 33 11.35 4.69 14.01
N SER A 34 12.01 3.68 14.58
CA SER A 34 13.03 2.92 13.87
C SER A 34 12.40 2.13 12.72
N GLU A 35 13.16 1.85 11.67
CA GLU A 35 12.72 0.96 10.59
C GLU A 35 12.26 -0.40 11.13
N ALA A 36 13.04 -0.98 12.05
CA ALA A 36 12.73 -2.28 12.64
C ALA A 36 11.37 -2.28 13.35
N ASP A 37 11.04 -1.24 14.11
CA ASP A 37 9.77 -1.17 14.84
C ASP A 37 8.57 -1.06 13.89
N VAL A 38 8.72 -0.29 12.82
CA VAL A 38 7.67 -0.09 11.80
C VAL A 38 7.41 -1.40 11.05
N LYS A 39 8.48 -2.08 10.63
CA LYS A 39 8.38 -3.39 9.98
C LYS A 39 7.77 -4.43 10.93
N ASN A 40 8.22 -4.48 12.17
CA ASN A 40 7.63 -5.35 13.19
C ASN A 40 6.15 -5.07 13.39
N LYS A 41 5.71 -3.80 13.45
CA LYS A 41 4.30 -3.47 13.56
C LYS A 41 3.51 -3.97 12.35
N VAL A 42 4.00 -3.76 11.13
CA VAL A 42 3.35 -4.26 9.92
C VAL A 42 3.23 -5.78 9.95
N GLU A 43 4.32 -6.50 10.18
CA GLU A 43 4.35 -7.96 10.10
C GLU A 43 3.63 -8.65 11.29
N GLN A 44 3.75 -8.10 12.50
CA GLN A 44 3.26 -8.73 13.73
C GLN A 44 1.86 -8.26 14.15
N TYR A 45 1.38 -7.12 13.62
CA TYR A 45 0.06 -6.60 13.95
C TYR A 45 -0.84 -6.51 12.72
N TRP A 46 -0.43 -5.81 11.65
CA TRP A 46 -1.33 -5.57 10.52
C TRP A 46 -1.55 -6.81 9.66
N LEU A 47 -0.48 -7.56 9.41
CA LEU A 47 -0.42 -8.70 8.49
C LEU A 47 -0.63 -10.06 9.18
N GLN A 48 -1.24 -10.06 10.36
CA GLN A 48 -1.64 -11.30 11.02
C GLN A 48 -2.84 -11.95 10.29
N ALA A 49 -2.99 -13.26 10.45
CA ALA A 49 -4.10 -14.00 9.85
C ALA A 49 -5.46 -13.39 10.22
N GLY A 50 -6.33 -13.20 9.23
CA GLY A 50 -7.67 -12.62 9.40
C GLY A 50 -7.67 -11.11 9.61
N ARG A 51 -6.60 -10.40 9.22
CA ARG A 51 -6.51 -8.93 9.26
C ARG A 51 -6.30 -8.33 7.86
N ALA A 52 -5.39 -7.37 7.71
CA ALA A 52 -5.11 -6.75 6.42
C ALA A 52 -4.37 -7.73 5.51
N HIS A 53 -4.61 -7.60 4.20
CA HIS A 53 -3.99 -8.47 3.18
C HIS A 53 -2.77 -7.82 2.52
N ASP A 54 -2.75 -6.48 2.51
CA ASP A 54 -1.70 -5.67 1.92
C ASP A 54 -1.24 -4.58 2.91
N ALA A 55 0.04 -4.21 2.85
CA ALA A 55 0.54 -3.07 3.59
C ALA A 55 1.69 -2.35 2.87
N ILE A 56 1.76 -1.04 3.08
CA ILE A 56 2.90 -0.21 2.69
C ILE A 56 3.46 0.43 3.95
N ALA A 57 4.69 0.07 4.33
CA ALA A 57 5.43 0.79 5.36
C ALA A 57 6.23 1.91 4.70
N ILE A 58 6.18 3.12 5.24
CA ILE A 58 6.94 4.27 4.78
C ILE A 58 7.82 4.76 5.94
N LYS A 59 9.12 4.81 5.71
CA LYS A 59 10.10 5.43 6.59
C LYS A 59 10.62 6.71 5.95
N ILE A 60 10.48 7.81 6.68
CA ILE A 60 11.11 9.09 6.37
C ILE A 60 12.30 9.21 7.33
N ASP A 61 13.51 9.34 6.80
CA ASP A 61 14.70 9.46 7.63
C ASP A 61 14.85 10.88 8.18
N GLU A 62 15.43 10.96 9.37
CA GLU A 62 15.75 12.26 9.96
C GLU A 62 16.81 12.97 9.12
N PHE A 63 16.63 14.27 8.94
CA PHE A 63 17.63 15.08 8.26
C PHE A 63 18.82 15.36 9.20
N ILE A 64 20.01 15.43 8.62
CA ILE A 64 21.23 15.81 9.36
C ILE A 64 21.53 17.28 9.05
N ALA A 65 21.71 18.09 10.09
CA ALA A 65 22.08 19.50 9.93
C ALA A 65 23.34 19.63 9.03
N PRO A 66 23.40 20.62 8.12
CA PRO A 66 22.56 21.80 8.04
C PRO A 66 21.28 21.64 7.21
N ALA A 67 20.94 20.43 6.76
CA ALA A 67 19.66 20.22 6.08
C ALA A 67 18.50 20.60 6.99
N THR A 68 17.40 21.06 6.40
CA THR A 68 16.18 21.45 7.12
C THR A 68 15.01 20.52 6.85
N ARG A 69 15.18 19.55 5.93
CA ARG A 69 14.14 18.65 5.46
C ARG A 69 14.72 17.27 5.16
N PRO A 70 13.95 16.19 5.38
CA PRO A 70 14.32 14.85 4.98
C PRO A 70 14.56 14.72 3.48
N SER A 71 15.65 14.06 3.10
CA SER A 71 15.97 13.74 1.70
C SER A 71 15.95 12.25 1.40
N VAL A 72 16.09 11.39 2.43
CA VAL A 72 16.02 9.93 2.30
C VAL A 72 14.65 9.45 2.77
N MET A 73 13.95 8.73 1.89
CA MET A 73 12.62 8.17 2.16
C MET A 73 12.52 6.81 1.51
N THR A 74 11.99 5.84 2.24
CA THR A 74 11.88 4.45 1.80
C THR A 74 10.50 3.91 2.06
N ALA A 75 9.97 3.16 1.10
CA ALA A 75 8.74 2.40 1.25
C ALA A 75 9.00 0.90 1.12
N TRP A 76 8.22 0.09 1.81
CA TRP A 76 8.19 -1.37 1.69
C TRP A 76 6.76 -1.81 1.44
N HIS A 77 6.52 -2.46 0.30
CA HIS A 77 5.23 -3.03 -0.05
C HIS A 77 5.18 -4.52 0.31
N TYR A 78 4.18 -4.90 1.09
CA TYR A 78 3.95 -6.25 1.59
C TYR A 78 2.67 -6.81 0.98
N CYS A 79 2.81 -7.78 0.08
CA CYS A 79 1.68 -8.55 -0.43
C CYS A 79 1.65 -9.91 0.28
N ILE A 80 0.67 -10.16 1.16
CA ILE A 80 0.54 -11.47 1.80
C ILE A 80 -0.02 -12.48 0.80
N ASN A 81 0.57 -13.67 0.79
CA ASN A 81 -0.13 -14.90 0.42
C ASN A 81 -0.28 -15.76 1.69
N ASN A 82 -1.34 -16.59 1.79
CA ASN A 82 -1.59 -17.45 2.97
C ASN A 82 -0.47 -18.50 3.26
N LEU A 83 0.63 -18.49 2.51
CA LEU A 83 1.70 -19.48 2.55
C LEU A 83 2.96 -18.97 3.27
N THR A 84 3.11 -17.65 3.46
CA THR A 84 4.35 -17.09 4.03
C THR A 84 4.23 -17.00 5.55
N PRO A 85 5.10 -17.68 6.32
CA PRO A 85 5.15 -17.55 7.77
C PRO A 85 5.38 -16.08 8.20
N ILE A 86 4.82 -15.70 9.35
CA ILE A 86 5.08 -14.40 9.99
C ILE A 86 6.60 -14.22 10.16
N GLY A 87 7.15 -13.08 9.73
CA GLY A 87 8.58 -12.80 9.74
C GLY A 87 9.39 -13.40 8.58
N ALA A 88 8.75 -14.14 7.67
CA ALA A 88 9.33 -14.60 6.40
C ALA A 88 8.86 -13.76 5.19
N LEU A 89 8.16 -12.66 5.44
CA LEU A 89 7.70 -11.74 4.42
C LEU A 89 8.91 -11.05 3.78
N ASN A 90 8.93 -11.01 2.44
CA ASN A 90 9.97 -10.35 1.68
C ASN A 90 9.38 -9.16 0.92
N PRO A 91 9.26 -7.99 1.56
CA PRO A 91 8.64 -6.84 0.94
C PRO A 91 9.49 -6.27 -0.21
N THR A 92 8.81 -5.70 -1.20
CA THR A 92 9.49 -4.93 -2.24
C THR A 92 9.84 -3.55 -1.68
N MET A 93 11.13 -3.20 -1.71
CA MET A 93 11.63 -1.90 -1.23
C MET A 93 11.67 -0.89 -2.37
N TYR A 94 11.26 0.34 -2.07
CA TYR A 94 11.27 1.48 -2.97
C TYR A 94 11.92 2.68 -2.29
N GLU A 95 12.71 3.45 -3.02
CA GLU A 95 13.28 4.71 -2.54
C GLU A 95 12.67 5.87 -3.32
N PHE A 96 12.05 6.81 -2.60
CA PHE A 96 11.27 7.89 -3.21
C PHE A 96 11.65 9.28 -2.68
N GLY A 97 12.69 9.38 -1.86
CA GLY A 97 13.31 10.66 -1.49
C GLY A 97 14.05 11.32 -2.66
N THR A 98 14.82 12.37 -2.38
CA THR A 98 15.75 12.97 -3.36
C THR A 98 17.15 12.36 -3.29
N VAL A 99 17.41 11.58 -2.24
CA VAL A 99 18.67 10.88 -2.00
C VAL A 99 18.35 9.44 -1.59
N SER A 100 19.06 8.46 -2.16
CA SER A 100 18.96 7.06 -1.76
C SER A 100 19.70 6.81 -0.45
N ARG A 101 19.46 5.67 0.18
CA ARG A 101 20.22 5.18 1.35
C ARG A 101 21.71 5.07 1.08
N GLY A 102 22.09 4.85 -0.18
CA GLY A 102 23.49 4.82 -0.64
C GLY A 102 24.10 6.19 -0.92
N GLY A 103 23.33 7.28 -0.79
CA GLY A 103 23.78 8.66 -1.01
C GLY A 103 23.69 9.13 -2.46
N ASN A 104 23.06 8.38 -3.36
CA ASN A 104 22.88 8.78 -4.76
C ASN A 104 21.66 9.68 -4.90
N GLN A 105 21.71 10.66 -5.81
CA GLN A 105 20.54 11.47 -6.14
C GLN A 105 19.53 10.64 -6.93
N ILE A 106 18.25 10.74 -6.54
CA ILE A 106 17.13 9.99 -7.13
C ILE A 106 15.88 10.87 -7.19
N ASN A 107 14.92 10.52 -8.06
CA ASN A 107 13.59 11.13 -8.12
C ASN A 107 13.59 12.67 -8.19
N LEU A 108 14.50 13.24 -8.98
CA LEU A 108 14.66 14.70 -9.11
C LEU A 108 13.74 15.32 -10.17
N GLN A 109 13.26 14.51 -11.12
CA GLN A 109 12.34 14.95 -12.16
C GLN A 109 10.95 14.33 -11.96
N PRO A 110 9.88 14.98 -12.43
CA PRO A 110 8.53 14.38 -12.42
C PRO A 110 8.42 13.07 -13.22
N ALA A 111 9.35 12.78 -14.14
CA ALA A 111 9.40 11.50 -14.84
C ALA A 111 10.01 10.38 -13.98
N ASP A 112 10.76 10.74 -12.94
CA ASP A 112 11.42 9.82 -12.00
C ASP A 112 10.51 9.54 -10.79
N GLN A 113 9.19 9.48 -11.00
CA GLN A 113 8.24 9.23 -9.92
C GLN A 113 8.34 7.80 -9.40
N CYS A 114 8.29 7.66 -8.08
CA CYS A 114 8.22 6.36 -7.45
C CYS A 114 6.76 5.86 -7.45
N VAL A 115 6.49 4.83 -8.24
CA VAL A 115 5.18 4.19 -8.36
C VAL A 115 5.21 2.79 -7.75
N ILE A 116 4.33 2.54 -6.80
CA ILE A 116 4.07 1.22 -6.22
C ILE A 116 2.89 0.59 -6.98
N ASN A 117 3.12 -0.56 -7.61
CA ASN A 117 2.09 -1.26 -8.38
C ASN A 117 1.46 -2.37 -7.53
N ILE A 118 0.25 -2.11 -7.02
CA ILE A 118 -0.48 -3.07 -6.21
C ILE A 118 -1.24 -4.03 -7.10
N GLN A 119 -0.93 -5.32 -7.00
CA GLN A 119 -1.73 -6.35 -7.66
C GLN A 119 -3.08 -6.47 -6.95
N THR A 120 -4.17 -6.55 -7.71
CA THR A 120 -5.51 -6.75 -7.11
C THR A 120 -5.58 -8.07 -6.31
N ALA A 121 -4.74 -9.05 -6.64
CA ALA A 121 -4.58 -10.28 -5.88
C ALA A 121 -4.06 -10.06 -4.44
N CYS A 122 -3.33 -8.96 -4.17
CA CYS A 122 -2.88 -8.59 -2.83
C CYS A 122 -4.03 -7.99 -2.01
N LEU A 123 -4.87 -7.16 -2.64
CA LEU A 123 -6.01 -6.51 -1.96
C LEU A 123 -7.15 -7.48 -1.66
N TYR A 124 -7.45 -8.38 -2.60
CA TYR A 124 -8.59 -9.30 -2.53
C TYR A 124 -8.17 -10.75 -2.25
N HIS A 125 -7.03 -10.93 -1.60
CA HIS A 125 -6.54 -12.25 -1.22
C HIS A 125 -7.58 -13.03 -0.40
N GLY A 126 -7.78 -14.32 -0.71
CA GLY A 126 -8.72 -15.19 0.02
C GLY A 126 -10.19 -15.04 -0.35
N VAL A 127 -10.53 -14.13 -1.27
CA VAL A 127 -11.90 -13.96 -1.78
C VAL A 127 -12.08 -14.84 -3.04
N LEU A 128 -12.84 -15.95 -2.95
CA LEU A 128 -13.15 -16.85 -4.08
C LEU A 128 -14.68 -16.99 -4.29
N PRO A 129 -15.21 -16.98 -5.54
CA PRO A 129 -14.71 -16.34 -6.75
C PRO A 129 -15.46 -15.02 -7.05
N VAL A 130 -14.77 -14.05 -7.68
CA VAL A 130 -15.11 -13.20 -8.87
C VAL A 130 -16.56 -12.70 -9.08
N ASN A 131 -17.50 -12.91 -8.16
CA ASN A 131 -18.93 -12.59 -8.33
C ASN A 131 -19.24 -11.13 -8.01
N VAL A 132 -18.22 -10.34 -7.65
CA VAL A 132 -18.28 -8.87 -7.69
C VAL A 132 -17.86 -8.35 -9.08
N MET A 133 -17.38 -9.22 -9.98
CA MET A 133 -16.89 -8.87 -11.32
C MET A 133 -17.64 -9.53 -12.49
N ASN A 134 -18.54 -10.49 -12.27
CA ASN A 134 -19.39 -11.02 -13.33
C ASN A 134 -20.80 -10.41 -13.24
N PRO A 135 -21.26 -9.63 -14.23
CA PRO A 135 -22.65 -9.18 -14.25
C PRO A 135 -23.58 -10.41 -14.35
N PRO A 136 -24.80 -10.34 -13.79
CA PRO A 136 -25.82 -11.34 -14.04
C PRO A 136 -26.00 -11.54 -15.56
N PRO A 137 -26.39 -12.75 -16.02
CA PRO A 137 -26.64 -13.01 -17.43
C PRO A 137 -27.53 -11.91 -18.02
N PRO A 138 -27.18 -11.34 -19.18
CA PRO A 138 -27.92 -10.20 -19.71
C PRO A 138 -29.40 -10.56 -19.87
N PRO A 139 -30.32 -9.71 -19.40
CA PRO A 139 -31.72 -9.79 -19.80
C PRO A 139 -31.82 -9.70 -21.34
N PRO A 140 -32.87 -10.26 -21.96
CA PRO A 140 -33.07 -10.19 -23.40
C PRO A 140 -32.92 -8.76 -23.94
N PRO A 141 -32.43 -8.61 -25.18
CA PRO A 141 -31.80 -7.39 -25.69
C PRO A 141 -32.70 -6.16 -25.52
N GLN A 142 -32.32 -5.30 -24.58
CA GLN A 142 -32.76 -3.92 -24.54
C GLN A 142 -31.56 -3.03 -24.86
N LEU A 143 -31.83 -1.99 -25.65
CA LEU A 143 -30.92 -0.98 -26.21
C LEU A 143 -29.69 -0.67 -25.32
N PRO A 144 -28.50 -0.38 -25.89
CA PRO A 144 -27.26 -0.33 -25.13
C PRO A 144 -27.31 0.79 -24.09
N LEU A 145 -27.45 0.43 -22.82
CA LEU A 145 -27.10 1.31 -21.71
C LEU A 145 -25.58 1.56 -21.76
N PRO A 146 -25.11 2.79 -21.44
CA PRO A 146 -23.68 3.00 -21.22
C PRO A 146 -23.26 2.15 -20.01
N ASN A 147 -22.50 1.08 -20.23
CA ASN A 147 -21.91 0.28 -19.16
C ASN A 147 -21.08 1.19 -18.23
N PRO A 148 -21.43 1.38 -16.95
CA PRO A 148 -20.65 2.21 -16.04
C PRO A 148 -19.86 1.37 -15.02
N ILE A 149 -19.52 0.11 -15.35
CA ILE A 149 -18.63 -0.69 -14.49
C ILE A 149 -17.26 -0.68 -15.14
N ALA A 150 -16.50 0.39 -14.89
CA ALA A 150 -15.08 0.42 -15.21
C ALA A 150 -14.39 -0.71 -14.44
N ALA A 151 -13.76 -1.65 -15.16
CA ALA A 151 -12.92 -2.66 -14.54
C ALA A 151 -11.81 -1.95 -13.75
N VAL A 152 -11.63 -2.34 -12.47
CA VAL A 152 -10.53 -1.82 -11.65
C VAL A 152 -9.21 -2.23 -12.33
N PRO A 153 -8.28 -1.29 -12.59
CA PRO A 153 -6.98 -1.60 -13.16
C PRO A 153 -6.24 -2.66 -12.34
N ASN A 154 -5.56 -3.57 -13.02
CA ASN A 154 -4.65 -4.51 -12.38
C ASN A 154 -3.31 -4.50 -13.13
N PRO A 155 -2.23 -3.96 -12.54
CA PRO A 155 -2.14 -3.44 -11.16
C PRO A 155 -2.83 -2.07 -10.95
N ILE A 156 -3.08 -1.73 -9.68
CA ILE A 156 -3.46 -0.38 -9.23
C ILE A 156 -2.17 0.40 -8.91
N PRO A 157 -1.85 1.48 -9.65
CA PRO A 157 -0.67 2.28 -9.36
C PRO A 157 -0.92 3.26 -8.21
N ILE A 158 -0.02 3.30 -7.23
CA ILE A 158 0.09 4.36 -6.24
C ILE A 158 1.36 5.16 -6.53
N ASP A 159 1.18 6.44 -6.84
CA ASP A 159 2.27 7.39 -7.03
C ASP A 159 2.59 8.12 -5.71
N LEU A 160 3.87 8.14 -5.33
CA LEU A 160 4.36 8.82 -4.13
C LEU A 160 4.79 10.28 -4.36
N TYR A 161 4.62 10.82 -5.57
CA TYR A 161 5.01 12.20 -5.93
C TYR A 161 4.46 13.25 -4.95
N HIS A 162 3.15 13.22 -4.68
CA HIS A 162 2.54 14.22 -3.80
C HIS A 162 3.00 14.07 -2.34
N VAL A 163 3.32 12.85 -1.90
CA VAL A 163 3.88 12.60 -0.57
C VAL A 163 5.28 13.19 -0.49
N GLN A 164 6.15 12.87 -1.45
CA GLN A 164 7.50 13.41 -1.56
C GLN A 164 7.46 14.94 -1.60
N PHE A 165 6.63 15.52 -2.47
CA PHE A 165 6.48 16.96 -2.63
C PHE A 165 6.05 17.64 -1.33
N ALA A 166 5.08 17.08 -0.62
CA ALA A 166 4.61 17.64 0.65
C ALA A 166 5.70 17.61 1.74
N ILE A 167 6.52 16.56 1.81
CA ILE A 167 7.62 16.47 2.78
C ILE A 167 8.74 17.46 2.42
N LEU A 168 9.06 17.59 1.13
CA LEU A 168 10.13 18.46 0.66
C LEU A 168 9.77 19.95 0.65
N ASN A 169 8.48 20.31 0.74
CA ASN A 169 8.02 21.70 0.63
C ASN A 169 7.31 22.27 1.86
N ASN A 170 7.05 21.49 2.90
CA ASN A 170 6.64 21.99 4.22
C ASN A 170 7.81 22.61 4.98
#